data_AF-A0A521DRJ9-F1
#
_entry.id   AF-A0A521DRJ9-F1
#
_cell.length_a   1.000
_cell.length_b   1.000
_cell.length_c   1.000
_cell.angle_alpha   90.00
_cell.angle_beta   90.00
_cell.angle_gamma   90.00
#
_symmetry.space_group_name_H-M   'P 1'
#
loop_
_entity.id
_entity.type
_entity.pdbx_description
1 polymer ?
#
loop_
_entity_poly.entity_id
_entity_poly.type
_entity_poly.pdbx_seq_one_letter_code
_entity_poly.pdbx_strand_id
1 'polypeptide(L)'
;MLCIMIFVAGYLWIIDRYHIFSGPVDPVGLEWFWCWIMGFGLLFSVPVGVLTVAAGVLTYRCHTDHPRRGLSILIGLLLTFPAICAVLFTFLVFIAVFQG
;
A
#
# COMPACT_ATOMS: atom_id res chain seq x y z
N MET A 1 16.58 0.49 0.97
CA MET A 1 17.14 -0.88 1.07
C MET A 1 16.76 -1.59 2.35
N LEU A 2 16.93 -0.97 3.53
CA LEU A 2 16.62 -1.60 4.83
C LEU A 2 15.19 -2.19 4.92
N CYS A 3 14.16 -1.45 4.51
CA CYS A 3 12.77 -1.94 4.54
C CYS A 3 12.51 -3.14 3.63
N ILE A 4 13.19 -3.21 2.48
CA ILE A 4 13.09 -4.34 1.54
C ILE A 4 13.76 -5.57 2.16
N MET A 5 14.92 -5.40 2.80
CA MET A 5 15.59 -6.49 3.50
C MET A 5 14.76 -7.04 4.67
N ILE A 6 14.14 -6.16 5.46
CA ILE A 6 13.24 -6.57 6.56
C ILE A 6 12.01 -7.30 6.00
N PHE A 7 11.43 -6.81 4.90
CA PHE A 7 10.31 -7.47 4.24
C PHE A 7 10.67 -8.88 3.79
N VAL A 8 11.78 -9.04 3.06
CA VAL A 8 12.25 -10.33 2.54
C VAL A 8 12.63 -11.28 3.68
N ALA A 9 13.35 -10.80 4.70
CA ALA A 9 13.73 -11.61 5.86
C ALA A 9 12.50 -12.11 6.63
N GLY A 10 11.51 -11.23 6.89
CA GLY A 10 10.27 -11.62 7.54
C GLY A 10 9.40 -12.54 6.68
N TYR A 11 9.35 -12.31 5.36
CA TYR A 11 8.63 -13.17 4.42
C TYR A 11 9.19 -14.60 4.42
N LEU A 12 10.51 -14.74 4.30
CA LEU A 12 11.18 -16.04 4.36
C LEU A 12 11.00 -16.70 5.73
N TRP A 13 11.09 -15.93 6.81
CA TRP A 13 10.87 -16.43 8.17
C TRP A 13 9.45 -16.97 8.37
N ILE A 14 8.41 -16.26 7.90
CA ILE A 14 7.02 -16.71 8.02
C ILE A 14 6.78 -17.99 7.21
N ILE A 15 7.32 -18.05 5.98
CA ILE A 15 7.18 -19.24 5.14
C ILE A 15 7.84 -20.46 5.77
N ASP A 16 9.04 -20.29 6.30
CA ASP A 16 9.80 -21.35 6.96
C ASP A 16 9.11 -21.80 8.26
N ARG A 17 8.66 -20.85 9.07
CA ARG A 17 7.99 -21.10 10.37
C ARG A 17 6.67 -21.85 10.24
N TYR A 18 5.87 -21.52 9.22
CA TYR A 18 4.50 -22.04 9.06
C TYR A 18 4.36 -23.04 7.90
N HIS A 19 5.46 -23.42 7.24
CA HIS A 19 5.46 -24.40 6.14
C HIS A 19 4.37 -24.13 5.07
N ILE A 20 4.12 -22.85 4.77
CA ILE A 20 2.97 -22.39 3.98
C ILE A 20 2.92 -23.05 2.59
N PHE A 21 4.06 -23.45 2.03
CA PHE A 21 4.15 -24.08 0.71
C PHE A 21 4.50 -25.58 0.75
N SER A 22 4.71 -26.17 1.92
CA SER A 22 5.28 -27.52 2.08
C SER A 22 4.39 -28.51 2.83
N GLY A 23 3.13 -28.17 3.13
CA GLY A 23 2.21 -29.04 3.85
C GLY A 23 0.80 -28.46 4.01
N PRO A 24 -0.08 -29.10 4.82
CA PRO A 24 -1.39 -28.54 5.14
C PRO A 24 -1.20 -27.21 5.86
N VAL A 25 -1.74 -26.15 5.25
CA VAL A 25 -1.48 -24.78 5.71
C VAL A 25 -2.27 -24.51 6.98
N ASP A 26 -1.53 -24.19 8.04
CA ASP A 26 -2.12 -23.84 9.33
C ASP A 26 -2.82 -22.48 9.20
N PRO A 27 -4.13 -22.37 9.50
CA PRO A 27 -4.91 -21.14 9.27
C PRO A 27 -4.31 -19.91 9.98
N VAL A 28 -3.69 -20.13 11.15
CA VAL A 28 -2.98 -19.09 11.90
C VAL A 28 -1.75 -18.59 11.13
N GLY A 29 -0.97 -19.49 10.54
CA GLY A 29 0.21 -19.12 9.74
C GLY A 29 -0.16 -18.34 8.49
N LEU A 30 -1.30 -18.69 7.88
CA LEU A 30 -1.86 -17.97 6.75
C LEU A 30 -2.27 -16.53 7.14
N GLU A 31 -2.97 -16.34 8.25
CA GLU A 31 -3.34 -15.02 8.76
C GLU A 31 -2.12 -14.13 9.02
N TRP A 32 -1.07 -14.67 9.66
CA TRP A 32 0.17 -13.93 9.91
C TRP A 32 0.91 -13.55 8.62
N PHE A 33 0.94 -14.46 7.65
CA PHE A 33 1.50 -14.19 6.33
C PHE A 33 0.77 -13.06 5.60
N TRP A 34 -0.56 -13.07 5.66
CA TRP A 34 -1.37 -12.02 5.05
C TRP A 34 -1.26 -10.69 5.80
N CYS A 35 -1.28 -10.69 7.13
CA CYS A 35 -1.00 -9.50 7.95
C CYS A 35 0.37 -8.89 7.64
N TRP A 36 1.40 -9.71 7.39
CA TRP A 36 2.73 -9.24 7.03
C TRP A 36 2.76 -8.56 5.65
N ILE A 37 2.13 -9.19 4.65
CA ILE A 37 2.01 -8.61 3.30
C ILE A 37 1.18 -7.32 3.35
N MET A 38 0.10 -7.27 4.13
CA MET A 38 -0.73 -6.07 4.30
C MET A 38 -0.01 -4.94 5.00
N GLY A 39 0.65 -5.23 6.12
CA GLY A 39 1.37 -4.24 6.90
C GLY A 39 2.41 -3.53 6.03
N PHE A 40 3.21 -4.31 5.28
CA PHE A 40 4.18 -3.73 4.35
C PHE A 40 3.55 -3.10 3.11
N GLY A 41 2.47 -3.66 2.58
CA GLY A 41 1.72 -3.07 1.47
C GLY A 41 1.20 -1.66 1.81
N LEU A 42 0.64 -1.47 3.00
CA LEU A 42 0.26 -0.15 3.54
C LEU A 42 1.49 0.74 3.76
N LEU A 43 2.54 0.19 4.35
CA LEU A 43 3.77 0.92 4.65
C LEU A 43 4.49 1.45 3.39
N PHE A 44 4.30 0.81 2.23
CA PHE A 44 4.82 1.29 0.95
C PHE A 44 3.80 2.13 0.16
N SER A 45 2.54 1.72 0.11
CA SER A 45 1.51 2.42 -0.69
C SER A 45 1.17 3.80 -0.13
N VAL A 46 1.14 3.97 1.19
CA VAL A 46 0.79 5.25 1.82
C VAL A 46 1.86 6.32 1.55
N PRO A 47 3.16 6.09 1.80
CA PRO A 47 4.19 7.08 1.47
C PRO A 47 4.28 7.36 -0.02
N VAL A 48 4.11 6.35 -0.88
CA VAL A 48 4.11 6.54 -2.34
C VAL A 48 2.93 7.42 -2.77
N GLY A 49 1.73 7.19 -2.22
CA GLY A 49 0.57 8.03 -2.47
C GLY A 49 0.81 9.49 -2.05
N VAL A 50 1.36 9.70 -0.85
CA VAL A 50 1.71 11.03 -0.34
C VAL A 50 2.75 11.73 -1.24
N LEU A 51 3.80 11.01 -1.65
CA LEU A 51 4.84 11.53 -2.54
C LEU A 51 4.28 11.89 -3.92
N THR A 52 3.37 11.08 -4.45
CA THR A 52 2.73 11.33 -5.76
C THR A 52 1.87 12.59 -5.72
N VAL A 53 1.09 12.78 -4.65
CA VAL A 53 0.31 14.00 -4.42
C VAL A 53 1.22 15.21 -4.25
N ALA A 54 2.28 15.09 -3.43
CA ALA A 54 3.24 16.17 -3.21
C ALA A 54 3.95 16.58 -4.50
N ALA A 55 4.41 15.61 -5.30
CA ALA A 55 5.03 15.83 -6.60
C ALA A 55 4.06 16.54 -7.55
N GLY A 56 2.81 16.08 -7.68
CA GLY A 56 1.81 16.75 -8.52
C GLY A 56 1.54 18.20 -8.12
N VAL A 57 1.46 18.49 -6.81
CA VAL A 57 1.28 19.86 -6.29
C VAL A 57 2.51 20.72 -6.55
N LEU A 58 3.72 20.19 -6.36
CA LEU A 58 4.97 20.89 -6.64
C LEU A 58 5.13 21.21 -8.13
N THR A 59 4.89 20.24 -9.01
CA THR A 59 4.95 20.42 -10.46
C THR A 59 3.99 21.53 -10.91
N TYR A 60 2.76 21.53 -10.39
CA TYR A 60 1.77 22.58 -10.68
C TYR A 60 2.25 23.97 -10.24
N ARG A 61 2.83 24.09 -9.03
CA ARG A 61 3.34 25.38 -8.53
C ARG A 61 4.57 25.88 -9.29
N CYS A 62 5.43 24.98 -9.76
CA CYS A 62 6.64 25.36 -10.50
C CYS A 62 6.35 25.79 -11.95
N HIS A 63 5.26 25.31 -12.56
CA HIS A 63 4.94 25.60 -13.97
C HIS A 63 3.85 26.67 -14.16
N THR A 64 3.33 27.26 -13.07
CA THR A 64 2.26 28.25 -13.14
C THR A 64 2.68 29.54 -12.44
N ASP A 65 2.74 30.66 -13.16
CA ASP A 65 3.15 31.97 -12.62
C ASP A 65 2.25 32.48 -11.48
N HIS A 66 0.98 32.04 -11.46
CA HIS A 66 0.00 32.37 -10.43
C HIS A 66 -0.72 31.11 -9.92
N PRO A 67 -0.10 30.32 -9.01
CA PRO A 67 -0.69 29.08 -8.52
C PRO A 67 -1.92 29.37 -7.66
N ARG A 68 -3.10 28.98 -8.16
CA ARG A 68 -4.36 29.13 -7.41
C ARG A 68 -4.48 27.98 -6.41
N ARG A 69 -4.58 28.31 -5.10
CA ARG A 69 -4.75 27.33 -4.02
C ARG A 69 -5.86 26.31 -4.29
N GLY A 70 -6.99 26.75 -4.85
CA GLY A 70 -8.12 25.87 -5.18
C GLY A 70 -7.77 24.78 -6.21
N LEU A 71 -6.93 25.09 -7.18
CA LEU A 71 -6.54 24.13 -8.23
C LEU A 71 -5.50 23.12 -7.72
N SER A 72 -4.62 23.55 -6.81
CA SER A 72 -3.71 22.63 -6.10
C SER A 72 -4.46 21.64 -5.21
N ILE A 73 -5.51 22.10 -4.52
CA ILE A 73 -6.40 21.26 -3.71
C ILE A 73 -7.17 20.29 -4.60
N LEU A 74 -7.68 20.76 -5.75
CA LEU A 74 -8.38 19.92 -6.72
C LEU A 74 -7.48 18.81 -7.27
N ILE A 75 -6.23 19.13 -7.66
CA ILE A 75 -5.24 18.14 -8.12
C ILE A 75 -4.91 17.15 -6.99
N GLY A 76 -4.72 17.65 -5.76
CA GLY A 76 -4.50 16.79 -4.60
C GLY A 76 -5.65 15.81 -4.39
N LEU A 77 -6.89 16.28 -4.43
CA LEU A 77 -8.10 15.45 -4.33
C LEU A 77 -8.22 14.44 -5.47
N LEU A 78 -7.95 14.87 -6.71
CA LEU A 78 -8.03 14.03 -7.91
C LEU A 78 -7.00 12.90 -7.89
N LEU A 79 -5.84 13.09 -7.25
CA LEU A 79 -4.81 12.07 -7.10
C LEU A 79 -5.02 11.20 -5.85
N THR A 80 -5.55 11.79 -4.77
CA THR A 80 -5.79 11.07 -3.50
C THR A 80 -6.98 10.13 -3.62
N PHE A 81 -8.04 10.51 -4.34
CA PHE A 81 -9.23 9.68 -4.52
C PHE A 81 -8.94 8.32 -5.19
N PRO A 82 -8.24 8.22 -6.34
CA PRO A 82 -7.89 6.93 -6.93
C PRO A 82 -6.94 6.12 -6.03
N ALA A 83 -6.04 6.76 -5.29
CA ALA A 83 -5.18 6.06 -4.33
C ALA A 83 -6.00 5.43 -3.19
N ILE A 84 -6.95 6.19 -2.62
CA ILE A 84 -7.88 5.68 -1.59
C ILE A 84 -8.76 4.58 -2.17
N CYS A 85 -9.31 4.75 -3.37
CA CYS A 85 -10.11 3.73 -4.05
C CYS A 85 -9.31 2.46 -4.32
N ALA A 86 -8.05 2.56 -4.72
CA ALA A 86 -7.18 1.40 -4.92
C ALA A 86 -6.92 0.66 -3.60
N VAL A 87 -6.67 1.38 -2.51
CA VAL A 87 -6.50 0.79 -1.18
C VAL A 87 -7.79 0.14 -0.69
N LEU A 88 -8.93 0.83 -0.80
CA LEU A 88 -10.25 0.31 -0.43
C LEU A 88 -10.68 -0.87 -1.30
N PHE A 89 -10.42 -0.84 -2.60
CA PHE A 89 -10.72 -1.94 -3.50
C PHE A 89 -9.89 -3.18 -3.15
N THR A 90 -8.59 -3.00 -2.90
CA THR A 90 -7.72 -4.08 -2.43
C THR A 90 -8.23 -4.65 -1.10
N PHE A 91 -8.72 -3.80 -0.21
CA PHE A 91 -9.32 -4.18 1.08
C PHE A 91 -10.69 -4.89 0.93
N LEU A 92 -11.54 -4.47 -0.01
CA LEU A 92 -12.84 -5.12 -0.28
C LEU A 92 -12.70 -6.46 -0.98
N VAL A 93 -11.79 -6.56 -1.96
CA VAL A 93 -11.41 -7.84 -2.58
C VAL A 93 -10.85 -8.79 -1.52
N PHE A 94 -10.07 -8.27 -0.57
CA PHE A 94 -9.64 -9.02 0.60
C PHE A 94 -10.80 -9.54 1.45
N ILE A 95 -11.76 -8.72 1.86
CA ILE A 95 -12.91 -9.22 2.64
C ILE A 95 -13.70 -10.28 1.85
N ALA A 96 -13.93 -10.05 0.56
CA ALA A 96 -14.71 -10.94 -0.29
C ALA A 96 -14.04 -12.31 -0.54
N VAL A 97 -12.71 -12.37 -0.61
CA VAL A 97 -11.96 -13.62 -0.84
C VAL A 97 -11.80 -14.43 0.45
N PHE A 98 -11.83 -13.79 1.62
CA PHE A 98 -11.57 -14.44 2.91
C PHE A 98 -12.82 -14.66 3.78
N GLN A 99 -13.98 -14.13 3.41
CA GLN A 99 -15.29 -14.46 4.01
C GLN A 99 -16.14 -15.43 3.16
N GLY A 100 -15.60 -15.92 2.04
CA GLY A 100 -16.26 -16.87 1.12
C GLY A 100 -15.73 -18.29 1.26
#